data_AF-A0A5E4R0E8-F1
#
_entry.id   AF-A0A5E4R0E8-F1
#
_cell.length_a   1.000
_cell.length_b   1.000
_cell.length_c   1.000
_cell.angle_alpha   90.00
_cell.angle_beta   90.00
_cell.angle_gamma   90.00
#
_symmetry.space_group_name_H-M   'P 1'
#
loop_
_entity.id
_entity.type
_entity.pdbx_description
1 polymer ?
#
loop_
_entity_poly.entity_id
_entity_poly.type
_entity_poly.pdbx_seq_one_letter_code
_entity_poly.pdbx_strand_id
1 'polypeptide(L)'
;MRSYHKTLTNIRDVIFTSLLWPIVSFSDMFFWSLFVNNPVMMMPLMAPKYVPTWAQHSMHTVSFVIVAFDLVTKPRERPKSVKNGFYLTIAFLVLYTAVDLSLSIT
;
A
#
# COMPACT_ATOMS: atom_id res chain seq x y z
N MET A 1 -6.61 -16.40 28.03
CA MET A 1 -6.92 -15.28 27.10
C MET A 1 -5.73 -14.40 26.68
N ARG A 2 -4.61 -14.33 27.43
CA ARG A 2 -3.47 -13.42 27.12
C ARG A 2 -2.63 -13.77 25.87
N SER A 3 -2.55 -15.05 25.49
CA SER A 3 -1.66 -15.51 24.40
C SER A 3 -2.15 -15.12 22.99
N TYR A 4 -3.44 -15.34 22.70
CA TYR A 4 -4.03 -15.03 21.38
C TYR A 4 -3.94 -13.54 21.02
N HIS A 5 -4.16 -12.66 22.00
CA HIS A 5 -4.03 -11.22 21.80
C HIS A 5 -2.61 -10.82 21.36
N LYS A 6 -1.58 -11.44 21.96
CA LYS A 6 -0.19 -11.17 21.60
C LYS A 6 0.14 -11.67 20.19
N THR A 7 -0.31 -12.87 19.83
CA THR A 7 -0.11 -13.42 18.48
C THR A 7 -0.79 -12.55 17.42
N LEU A 8 -2.04 -12.14 17.63
CA LEU A 8 -2.75 -11.27 16.69
C LEU A 8 -2.09 -9.90 16.55
N THR A 9 -1.61 -9.33 17.66
CA THR A 9 -0.87 -8.06 17.65
C THR A 9 0.42 -8.18 16.85
N ASN A 10 1.18 -9.26 17.05
CA ASN A 10 2.41 -9.53 16.30
C ASN A 10 2.14 -9.71 14.80
N ILE A 11 1.10 -10.46 14.43
CA ILE A 11 0.71 -10.64 13.02
C ILE A 11 0.34 -9.30 12.40
N ARG A 12 -0.52 -8.53 13.07
CA ARG A 12 -0.91 -7.17 12.64
C ARG A 12 0.31 -6.29 12.43
N ASP A 13 1.24 -6.27 13.37
CA ASP A 13 2.42 -5.42 13.30
C ASP A 13 3.33 -5.83 12.15
N VAL A 14 3.55 -7.13 11.94
CA VAL A 14 4.33 -7.66 10.81
C VAL A 14 3.68 -7.31 9.46
N ILE A 15 2.37 -7.52 9.30
CA ILE A 15 1.64 -7.16 8.07
C ILE A 15 1.73 -5.65 7.85
N PHE A 16 1.54 -4.85 8.90
CA PHE A 16 1.57 -3.41 8.80
C PHE A 16 2.95 -2.91 8.35
N THR A 17 4.01 -3.31 9.04
CA THR A 17 5.36 -2.79 8.76
C THR A 17 5.96 -3.34 7.47
N SER A 18 5.57 -4.55 7.06
CA SER A 18 6.18 -5.23 5.91
C SER A 18 5.38 -5.07 4.62
N LEU A 19 4.07 -4.86 4.71
CA LEU A 19 3.20 -4.76 3.54
C LEU A 19 2.51 -3.39 3.49
N LEU A 20 1.61 -3.10 4.44
CA LEU A 20 0.76 -1.91 4.36
C LEU A 20 1.57 -0.62 4.27
N TRP A 21 2.51 -0.40 5.19
CA TRP A 21 3.31 0.82 5.20
C TRP A 21 4.13 1.01 3.92
N PRO A 22 5.05 0.09 3.54
CA PRO A 22 5.90 0.31 2.38
C PRO A 22 5.12 0.34 1.06
N ILE A 23 4.08 -0.49 0.90
CA ILE A 23 3.31 -0.53 -0.35
C ILE A 23 2.49 0.73 -0.51
N VAL A 24 1.68 1.09 0.50
CA VAL A 24 0.78 2.26 0.41
C VAL A 24 1.58 3.56 0.34
N SER A 25 2.63 3.71 1.15
CA SER A 25 3.47 4.91 1.06
C SER A 25 4.15 5.04 -0.29
N PHE A 26 4.74 3.96 -0.82
CA PHE A 26 5.38 4.00 -2.12
C PHE A 26 4.37 4.27 -3.25
N SER A 27 3.26 3.53 -3.31
CA SER A 27 2.27 3.68 -4.38
C SER A 27 1.67 5.07 -4.41
N ASP A 28 1.32 5.62 -3.24
CA ASP A 28 0.61 6.90 -3.16
C ASP A 28 1.58 8.07 -3.39
N MET A 29 2.81 8.00 -2.85
CA MET A 29 3.84 9.01 -3.14
C MET A 29 4.25 8.98 -4.62
N PHE A 30 4.37 7.79 -5.21
CA PHE A 30 4.69 7.63 -6.62
C PHE A 30 3.56 8.15 -7.52
N PHE A 31 2.31 7.84 -7.18
CA PHE A 31 1.13 8.39 -7.84
C PHE A 31 1.17 9.92 -7.84
N TRP A 32 1.33 10.55 -6.67
CA TRP A 32 1.34 12.01 -6.56
C TRP A 32 2.51 12.66 -7.30
N SER A 33 3.69 12.04 -7.23
CA SER A 33 4.86 12.49 -7.97
C SER A 33 4.57 12.51 -9.49
N LEU A 34 4.02 11.42 -10.03
CA LEU A 34 3.70 11.36 -11.45
C LEU A 34 2.51 12.24 -11.83
N PHE A 35 1.48 12.31 -10.99
CA PHE A 35 0.30 13.12 -11.25
C PHE A 35 0.63 14.62 -11.33
N VAL A 36 1.47 15.14 -10.43
CA VAL A 36 1.88 16.56 -10.46
C VAL A 36 2.78 16.86 -11.65
N ASN A 37 3.66 15.93 -12.04
CA ASN A 37 4.61 16.15 -13.13
C ASN A 37 3.99 15.92 -14.53
N ASN A 38 3.19 14.87 -14.70
CA ASN A 38 2.52 14.54 -15.96
C ASN A 38 1.25 13.69 -15.72
N PRO A 39 0.09 14.33 -15.50
CA PRO A 39 -1.15 13.62 -15.18
C PRO A 39 -1.68 12.74 -16.33
N VAL A 40 -1.24 12.98 -17.58
CA VAL A 40 -1.62 12.18 -18.75
C VAL A 40 -1.04 10.76 -18.68
N MET A 41 0.05 10.55 -17.93
CA MET A 41 0.58 9.20 -17.69
C MET A 41 -0.31 8.35 -16.78
N MET A 42 -1.09 9.00 -15.91
CA MET A 42 -1.94 8.31 -14.94
C MET A 42 -3.35 8.08 -15.44
N MET A 43 -3.90 9.04 -16.19
CA MET A 43 -5.23 8.88 -16.75
C MET A 43 -5.34 9.48 -18.15
N PRO A 44 -6.13 8.85 -19.04
CA PRO A 44 -6.49 9.48 -20.30
C PRO A 44 -7.32 10.74 -20.06
N LEU A 45 -7.21 11.74 -20.94
CA LEU A 45 -7.92 13.03 -20.84
C LEU A 45 -9.45 12.91 -20.71
N MET A 46 -9.99 11.76 -21.11
CA MET A 46 -11.43 11.46 -21.06
C MET A 46 -11.87 10.86 -19.72
N ALA A 47 -10.95 10.44 -18.85
CA ALA A 47 -11.25 9.81 -17.57
C ALA A 47 -12.16 10.65 -16.64
N PRO A 48 -12.03 12.00 -16.57
CA PRO A 48 -12.94 12.81 -15.74
C PRO A 48 -14.42 12.74 -16.14
N LYS A 49 -14.73 12.23 -17.36
CA LYS A 49 -16.12 12.01 -17.81
C LYS A 49 -16.77 10.79 -17.16
N TYR A 50 -15.98 9.84 -16.68
CA TYR A 50 -16.46 8.57 -16.13
C TYR A 50 -16.25 8.49 -14.62
N VAL A 51 -15.14 9.04 -14.12
CA VAL A 51 -14.80 9.02 -12.70
C VAL A 51 -14.56 10.45 -12.24
N PRO A 52 -15.32 10.95 -11.25
CA PRO A 52 -15.06 12.25 -10.67
C PRO A 52 -13.63 12.36 -10.16
N THR A 53 -12.98 13.49 -10.41
CA THR A 53 -11.57 13.71 -10.03
C THR A 53 -11.33 13.49 -8.54
N TRP A 54 -12.29 13.89 -7.69
CA TRP A 54 -12.20 13.68 -6.25
C TRP A 54 -12.17 12.19 -5.87
N ALA A 55 -12.94 11.36 -6.58
CA ALA A 55 -13.02 9.94 -6.30
C ALA A 55 -11.67 9.29 -6.62
N GLN A 56 -11.09 9.62 -7.78
CA GLN A 56 -9.76 9.15 -8.16
C GLN A 56 -8.67 9.62 -7.18
N HIS A 57 -8.64 10.89 -6.80
CA HIS A 57 -7.66 11.39 -5.83
C HIS A 57 -7.83 10.79 -4.43
N SER A 58 -9.07 10.51 -4.02
CA SER A 58 -9.36 9.94 -2.71
C SER A 58 -8.75 8.54 -2.55
N MET A 59 -8.70 7.76 -3.63
CA MET A 59 -8.14 6.42 -3.63
C MET A 59 -6.65 6.38 -3.25
N HIS A 60 -5.91 7.48 -3.50
CA HIS A 60 -4.48 7.59 -3.23
C HIS A 60 -4.15 8.52 -2.06
N THR A 61 -5.06 9.43 -1.69
CA THR A 61 -4.82 10.33 -0.54
C THR A 61 -5.32 9.70 0.75
N VAL A 62 -6.54 9.15 0.72
CA VAL A 62 -7.20 8.65 1.93
C VAL A 62 -6.51 7.39 2.44
N SER A 63 -6.07 6.51 1.54
CA SER A 63 -5.22 5.35 1.85
C SER A 63 -3.96 5.78 2.61
N PHE A 64 -3.17 6.70 2.04
CA PHE A 64 -1.94 7.19 2.66
C PHE A 64 -2.20 7.83 4.01
N VAL A 65 -3.20 8.72 4.11
CA VAL A 65 -3.55 9.41 5.36
C VAL A 65 -3.95 8.41 6.43
N ILE A 66 -4.78 7.40 6.12
CA ILE A 66 -5.19 6.38 7.08
C ILE A 66 -3.98 5.58 7.57
N VAL A 67 -3.13 5.10 6.66
CA VAL A 67 -1.98 4.28 7.05
C VAL A 67 -0.94 5.12 7.82
N ALA A 68 -0.70 6.37 7.43
CA ALA A 68 0.18 7.28 8.17
C ALA A 68 -0.38 7.61 9.55
N PHE A 69 -1.69 7.87 9.66
CA PHE A 69 -2.36 8.07 10.94
C PHE A 69 -2.25 6.84 11.83
N ASP A 70 -2.46 5.65 11.27
CA ASP A 70 -2.30 4.38 11.99
C ASP A 70 -0.86 4.22 12.48
N LEU A 71 0.14 4.55 11.64
CA LEU A 71 1.56 4.50 11.99
C LEU A 71 1.88 5.40 13.20
N VAL A 72 1.37 6.63 13.22
CA VAL A 72 1.64 7.63 14.27
C VAL A 72 0.90 7.33 15.56
N THR A 73 -0.37 6.91 15.48
CA THR A 73 -1.24 6.78 16.66
C THR A 73 -1.13 5.46 17.38
N LYS A 74 -0.82 4.36 16.67
CA LYS A 74 -0.73 3.05 17.29
C LYS A 74 0.71 2.71 17.68
N PRO A 75 0.99 2.44 18.96
CA PRO A 75 2.29 1.89 19.35
C PRO A 75 2.44 0.50 18.73
N ARG A 76 3.52 0.30 17.97
CA ARG A 76 3.93 -0.99 17.39
C ARG A 76 5.31 -1.35 17.90
N GLU A 77 5.53 -2.65 18.10
CA GLU A 77 6.88 -3.11 18.40
C GLU A 77 7.76 -2.96 17.16
N ARG A 78 8.94 -2.38 17.32
CA ARG A 78 9.90 -2.28 16.22
C ARG A 78 10.32 -3.70 15.81
N PRO A 79 10.28 -4.04 14.51
CA PRO A 79 10.72 -5.36 14.07
C PRO A 79 12.19 -5.56 14.42
N LYS A 80 12.52 -6.73 15.00
CA LYS A 80 13.89 -7.09 15.40
C LYS A 80 14.86 -7.21 14.22
N SER A 81 14.32 -7.42 13.02
CA SER A 81 15.08 -7.53 11.77
C SER A 81 14.23 -7.04 10.60
N VAL A 82 14.83 -6.24 9.74
CA VAL A 82 14.21 -5.75 8.49
C VAL A 82 14.16 -6.83 7.40
N LYS A 83 15.01 -7.86 7.50
CA LYS A 83 15.15 -8.90 6.45
C LYS A 83 13.84 -9.64 6.21
N ASN A 84 13.16 -10.03 7.28
CA ASN A 84 11.91 -10.80 7.18
C ASN A 84 10.81 -9.98 6.51
N GLY A 85 10.72 -8.69 6.86
CA GLY A 85 9.76 -7.78 6.22
C GLY A 85 10.07 -7.62 4.74
N PHE A 86 11.34 -7.42 4.39
CA PHE A 86 11.79 -7.29 3.01
C PHE A 86 11.48 -8.52 2.15
N TYR A 87 11.77 -9.73 2.63
CA TYR A 87 11.41 -10.96 1.92
C TYR A 87 9.90 -11.10 1.73
N LEU A 88 9.11 -10.73 2.74
CA LEU A 88 7.65 -10.76 2.65
C LEU A 88 7.13 -9.75 1.61
N THR A 89 7.68 -8.52 1.57
CA THR A 89 7.35 -7.54 0.54
C THR A 89 7.70 -8.04 -0.86
N ILE A 90 8.89 -8.61 -1.04
CA ILE A 90 9.30 -9.18 -2.34
C ILE A 90 8.36 -10.31 -2.76
N ALA A 91 8.07 -11.25 -1.85
CA ALA A 91 7.19 -12.36 -2.15
C ALA A 91 5.79 -11.87 -2.57
N PHE A 92 5.27 -10.85 -1.89
CA PHE A 92 4.02 -10.20 -2.27
C PHE A 92 4.09 -9.58 -3.67
N LEU A 93 5.15 -8.81 -3.97
CA LEU A 93 5.31 -8.17 -5.28
C LEU A 93 5.40 -9.20 -6.42
N VAL A 94 6.19 -10.26 -6.23
CA VAL A 94 6.32 -11.34 -7.22
C VAL A 94 4.96 -12.00 -7.47
N LEU A 95 4.24 -12.35 -6.42
CA LEU A 95 2.90 -12.94 -6.55
C LEU A 95 1.92 -12.00 -7.25
N TYR A 96 1.90 -10.72 -6.87
CA TYR A 96 1.04 -9.72 -7.50
C TYR A 96 1.32 -9.61 -9.00
N THR A 97 2.58 -9.49 -9.40
CA THR A 97 2.97 -9.41 -10.82
C THR A 97 2.68 -10.70 -11.59
N ALA A 98 2.81 -11.87 -10.96
CA ALA A 98 2.48 -13.14 -11.60
C ALA A 98 0.98 -13.25 -11.88
N VAL A 99 0.14 -12.81 -10.95
CA VAL A 99 -1.32 -12.76 -11.15
C VAL A 99 -1.68 -11.78 -12.27
N ASP A 100 -1.11 -10.58 -12.26
CA ASP A 100 -1.38 -9.56 -13.28
C ASP A 100 -0.96 -10.03 -14.68
N LEU A 101 0.20 -10.69 -14.78
CA LEU A 101 0.67 -11.30 -16.01
C LEU A 101 -0.26 -12.43 -16.48
N SER A 102 -0.75 -13.26 -15.56
CA SER A 102 -1.67 -14.35 -15.93
C SER A 102 -2.99 -13.83 -16.51
N LEU A 103 -3.52 -12.74 -15.94
CA LEU A 103 -4.73 -12.08 -16.43
C LEU A 103 -4.51 -11.38 -17.76
N SER A 104 -3.29 -10.91 -18.03
CA SER A 104 -2.95 -10.24 -19.30
C SER A 104 -2.80 -11.20 -20.47
N ILE A 105 -2.59 -12.50 -20.21
CA ILE A 105 -2.40 -13.55 -21.23
C ILE A 105 -3.71 -14.35 -21.47
N THR A 106 -4.75 -14.12 -20.67
CA THR A 106 -6.09 -14.74 -20.84
C THR A 106 -7.03 -13.83 -21.61
#